data_AF-A0A6F8YTN2-F1
#
_entry.id   AF-A0A6F8YTN2-F1
#
_cell.length_a   1.000
_cell.length_b   1.000
_cell.length_c   1.000
_cell.angle_alpha   90.00
_cell.angle_beta   90.00
_cell.angle_gamma   90.00
#
_symmetry.space_group_name_H-M   'P 1'
#
loop_
_entity.id
_entity.type
_entity.pdbx_description
1 polymer ?
#
loop_
_entity_poly.entity_id
_entity_poly.type
_entity_poly.pdbx_seq_one_letter_code
_entity_poly.pdbx_strand_id
1 'polypeptide(L)' 'MVPAERLWVNPDCGLRTRDYPEVEASLVYLVAAAAQVRAG' A
#
# COMPACT_ATOMS: atom_id res chain seq x y z
N MET A 1 -13.05 11.31 9.59
CA MET A 1 -12.87 9.89 9.20
C MET A 1 -13.30 9.73 7.76
N VAL A 2 -12.53 8.99 6.95
CA VAL A 2 -12.93 8.61 5.58
C VAL A 2 -13.65 7.26 5.67
N PRO A 3 -14.85 7.08 5.07
CA PRO A 3 -15.52 5.79 5.03
C PRO A 3 -14.65 4.72 4.36
N ALA A 4 -14.70 3.48 4.85
CA ALA A 4 -13.85 2.40 4.36
C ALA A 4 -14.08 2.15 2.86
N GLU A 5 -15.32 2.27 2.39
CA GLU A 5 -15.67 2.10 0.97
C GLU A 5 -15.07 3.18 0.06
N ARG A 6 -14.56 4.27 0.63
CA ARG A 6 -13.98 5.42 -0.08
C ARG A 6 -12.47 5.56 0.14
N LEU A 7 -11.87 4.72 0.99
CA LEU A 7 -10.45 4.80 1.32
C LEU A 7 -9.64 3.94 0.33
N TRP A 8 -8.64 4.57 -0.28
CA TRP A 8 -7.65 3.90 -1.11
C TRP A 8 -6.29 3.92 -0.42
N VAL A 9 -5.47 2.91 -0.70
CA VAL A 9 -4.11 2.80 -0.19
C VAL A 9 -3.17 2.67 -1.38
N ASN A 10 -2.19 3.57 -1.45
CA ASN A 10 -1.17 3.62 -2.48
C ASN A 10 0.08 4.34 -1.93
N PRO A 11 1.26 4.19 -2.57
CA PRO A 11 2.42 5.02 -2.25
C PRO A 11 2.14 6.51 -2.49
N ASP A 12 2.90 7.39 -1.82
CA ASP A 12 2.73 8.84 -1.91
C ASP A 12 2.94 9.39 -3.33
N CYS A 13 3.84 8.78 -4.11
CA CYS A 13 4.17 9.20 -5.47
C CYS A 13 4.70 8.04 -6.32
N GLY A 14 5.08 8.35 -7.56
CA GLY A 14 5.71 7.38 -8.45
C GLY A 14 7.07 6.90 -7.94
N LEU A 15 7.39 5.63 -8.19
CA LEU A 15 8.56 4.95 -7.61
C LEU A 15 9.84 5.08 -8.45
N ARG A 16 9.91 6.05 -9.37
CA ARG A 16 11.00 6.17 -10.36
C ARG A 16 12.39 6.30 -9.74
N THR A 17 12.48 6.82 -8.53
CA THR A 17 13.74 7.09 -7.82
C THR A 17 14.06 6.04 -6.76
N ARG A 18 13.38 4.89 -6.77
CA ARG A 18 13.57 3.79 -5.81
C ARG A 18 14.15 2.57 -6.50
N ASP A 19 14.93 1.80 -5.75
CA ASP A 19 15.49 0.55 -6.24
C ASP A 19 14.46 -0.58 -6.13
N TYR A 20 14.56 -1.57 -7.02
CA TYR A 20 13.62 -2.69 -7.07
C TYR A 20 13.45 -3.44 -5.73
N PRO A 21 14.52 -3.81 -5.00
CA PRO A 21 14.35 -4.55 -3.75
C PRO A 21 13.56 -3.77 -2.69
N GLU A 22 13.73 -2.44 -2.65
CA GLU A 22 12.98 -1.56 -1.75
C GLU A 22 11.50 -1.50 -2.15
N VAL A 23 11.23 -1.33 -3.44
CA VAL A 23 9.88 -1.27 -3.99
C VAL A 23 9.12 -2.56 -3.75
N GLU A 24 9.73 -3.71 -4.04
CA GLU A 24 9.11 -5.01 -3.89
C GLU A 24 8.72 -5.26 -2.42
N ALA A 25 9.67 -5.07 -1.49
CA ALA A 25 9.39 -5.26 -0.07
C ALA A 25 8.26 -4.32 0.42
N SER A 26 8.33 -3.04 0.03
CA SER A 26 7.34 -2.04 0.45
C SER A 26 5.93 -2.35 -0.06
N LEU A 27 5.81 -2.75 -1.33
CA LEU A 27 4.52 -3.10 -1.93
C LEU A 27 3.94 -4.38 -1.34
N VAL A 28 4.78 -5.38 -1.02
CA VAL A 28 4.36 -6.60 -0.33
C VAL A 28 3.71 -6.25 1.01
N TYR A 29 4.36 -5.40 1.83
CA TYR A 29 3.81 -5.01 3.12
C TYR A 29 2.54 -4.14 2.99
N LEU A 30 2.49 -3.23 2.01
CA LEU A 30 1.32 -2.37 1.76
C LEU A 30 0.08 -3.21 1.40
N VAL A 31 0.24 -4.22 0.55
CA VAL A 31 -0.84 -5.15 0.18
C VAL A 31 -1.23 -6.05 1.35
N ALA A 32 -0.27 -6.57 2.11
CA ALA A 32 -0.54 -7.41 3.27
C ALA A 32 -1.35 -6.66 4.35
N ALA A 33 -0.98 -5.41 4.65
CA ALA A 33 -1.72 -4.57 5.58
C ALA A 33 -3.14 -4.28 5.08
N ALA A 34 -3.30 -3.95 3.79
CA ALA A 34 -4.63 -3.75 3.20
C ALA A 34 -5.49 -5.02 3.28
N ALA A 35 -4.91 -6.22 3.11
CA ALA A 35 -5.62 -7.48 3.24
C ALA A 35 -6.10 -7.73 4.68
N GLN A 36 -5.28 -7.42 5.68
CA GLN A 36 -5.65 -7.55 7.09
C GLN A 36 -6.83 -6.65 7.46
N VAL A 37 -6.81 -5.39 7.00
CA VAL A 37 -7.91 -4.44 7.26
C VAL A 37 -9.20 -4.86 6.56
N ARG A 38 -9.13 -5.46 5.38
CA ARG A 38 -10.31 -5.98 4.65
C ARG A 38 -10.90 -7.26 5.25
N ALA A 39 -10.13 -8.01 6.02
CA ALA A 39 -10.58 -9.23 6.67
C ALA A 39 -11.32 -8.99 8.00
N GLY A 40 -11.22 -7.77 8.55
CA GLY A 40 -12.08 -7.29 9.63
C GLY A 40 -13.42 -6.78 9.11
#